data_AF-A0A6L3X7Y1-F1
#
_entry.id   AF-A0A6L3X7Y1-F1
#
_cell.length_a   1.000
_cell.length_b   1.000
_cell.length_c   1.000
_cell.angle_alpha   90.00
_cell.angle_beta   90.00
_cell.angle_gamma   90.00
#
_symmetry.space_group_name_H-M   'P 1'
#
loop_
_entity.id
_entity.type
_entity.pdbx_description
1 polymer ?
#
loop_
_entity_poly.entity_id
_entity_poly.type
_entity_poly.pdbx_seq_one_letter_code
_entity_poly.pdbx_strand_id
1 'polypeptide(L)'
;LEGELKSPRYTRIHKTIGSVRYDIKKKNDEVEQFILRQLEPTIAMARHQGIPVNLAVVDTLWKKLLRNHAHDSIGGCNSDATNRDILHRMEQTEQLCHSLWNLVVKTLAAACVQDGDLLIFNSLATPTQRVVIATLYSRADNIALTHQGQPIPFDVLERDILPGGTAISLTAEGECETPLLPYYRWHVAVKTPVLPPIGYLTVNVEEDPAPFLASEKIKGSEIENAHYRLSLDAGTLTLHDKRSGRRIPSFFTFEDCADAGDSYDF
;
A
#
# COMPACT_ATOMS: atom_id res chain seq x y z
N LEU A 1 27.41 -24.07 -21.15
CA LEU A 1 26.05 -23.87 -20.60
C LEU A 1 25.87 -22.37 -20.50
N GLU A 2 24.86 -21.82 -21.17
CA GLU A 2 24.54 -20.40 -21.17
C GLU A 2 23.05 -20.24 -20.82
N GLY A 3 22.70 -19.21 -20.04
CA GLY A 3 21.32 -18.91 -19.65
C GLY A 3 20.77 -19.75 -18.48
N GLU A 4 19.45 -19.67 -18.29
CA GLU A 4 18.73 -20.36 -17.20
C GLU A 4 18.61 -21.87 -17.44
N LEU A 5 18.84 -22.67 -16.41
CA LEU A 5 18.77 -24.13 -16.48
C LEU A 5 17.36 -24.65 -16.09
N LYS A 6 16.36 -24.32 -16.92
CA LYS A 6 14.93 -24.61 -16.65
C LYS A 6 14.33 -25.74 -17.51
N SER A 7 15.16 -26.54 -18.17
CA SER A 7 14.70 -27.63 -19.03
C SER A 7 15.22 -28.97 -18.52
N PRO A 8 14.33 -29.97 -18.32
CA PRO A 8 14.76 -31.29 -17.91
C PRO A 8 15.48 -32.00 -19.06
N ARG A 9 16.49 -32.83 -18.75
CA ARG A 9 17.07 -33.79 -19.72
C ARG A 9 16.73 -35.24 -19.39
N TYR A 10 16.77 -35.59 -18.11
CA TYR A 10 16.59 -36.99 -17.65
C TYR A 10 15.50 -37.14 -16.58
N THR A 11 15.22 -36.09 -15.80
CA THR A 11 14.25 -36.11 -14.70
C THR A 11 13.28 -34.95 -14.81
N ARG A 12 12.10 -35.08 -14.22
CA ARG A 12 11.11 -33.99 -14.17
C ARG A 12 11.65 -32.77 -13.42
N ILE A 13 11.04 -31.63 -13.71
CA ILE A 13 11.22 -30.39 -12.97
C ILE A 13 9.85 -29.92 -12.51
N HIS A 14 9.72 -29.63 -11.23
CA HIS A 14 8.47 -29.23 -10.59
C HIS A 14 8.14 -27.76 -10.92
N LYS A 15 7.80 -27.47 -12.18
CA LYS A 15 7.60 -26.11 -12.68
C LYS A 15 6.34 -25.47 -12.11
N THR A 16 5.30 -26.26 -11.92
CA THR A 16 3.99 -25.78 -11.45
C THR A 16 3.93 -25.66 -9.92
N ILE A 17 5.00 -26.02 -9.19
CA ILE A 17 5.15 -25.71 -7.75
C ILE A 17 4.96 -24.22 -7.42
N GLY A 18 5.13 -23.35 -8.42
CA GLY A 18 4.88 -21.91 -8.30
C GLY A 18 3.42 -21.54 -8.05
N SER A 19 2.44 -22.34 -8.50
CA SER A 19 1.01 -22.10 -8.28
C SER A 19 0.47 -22.74 -7.01
N VAL A 20 1.17 -23.74 -6.46
CA VAL A 20 0.79 -24.41 -5.21
C VAL A 20 0.84 -23.42 -4.06
N ARG A 21 -0.19 -23.38 -3.21
CA ARG A 21 -0.24 -22.51 -2.01
C ARG A 21 0.11 -21.06 -2.34
N TYR A 22 -0.66 -20.47 -3.25
CA TYR A 22 -0.55 -19.05 -3.64
C TYR A 22 -0.57 -18.11 -2.43
N ASP A 23 -1.28 -18.46 -1.36
CA ASP A 23 -1.28 -17.72 -0.10
C ASP A 23 0.13 -17.46 0.46
N ILE A 24 1.01 -18.46 0.42
CA ILE A 24 2.41 -18.35 0.86
C ILE A 24 3.20 -17.44 -0.08
N LYS A 25 3.04 -17.59 -1.40
CA LYS A 25 3.75 -16.79 -2.41
C LYS A 25 3.36 -15.32 -2.32
N LYS A 26 2.05 -15.06 -2.21
CA LYS A 26 1.48 -13.73 -2.04
C LYS A 26 2.01 -13.06 -0.77
N LYS A 27 1.93 -13.75 0.38
CA LYS A 27 2.45 -13.19 1.63
C LYS A 27 3.96 -12.93 1.58
N ASN A 28 4.72 -13.82 0.95
CA ASN A 28 6.15 -13.62 0.75
C ASN A 28 6.45 -12.35 -0.06
N ASP A 29 5.79 -12.20 -1.22
CA ASP A 29 5.94 -11.02 -2.07
C ASP A 29 5.55 -9.75 -1.33
N GLU A 30 4.41 -9.74 -0.63
CA GLU A 30 3.97 -8.59 0.17
C GLU A 30 5.04 -8.14 1.18
N VAL A 31 5.61 -9.08 1.95
CA VAL A 31 6.64 -8.77 2.96
C VAL A 31 7.95 -8.34 2.30
N GLU A 32 8.41 -9.06 1.28
CA GLU A 32 9.65 -8.74 0.58
C GLU A 32 9.58 -7.37 -0.12
N GLN A 33 8.51 -7.11 -0.86
CA GLN A 33 8.28 -5.83 -1.52
C GLN A 33 8.11 -4.72 -0.49
N PHE A 34 7.48 -4.96 0.65
CA PHE A 34 7.41 -3.95 1.71
C PHE A 34 8.80 -3.60 2.25
N ILE A 35 9.66 -4.58 2.52
CA ILE A 35 11.02 -4.33 2.98
C ILE A 35 11.80 -3.52 1.94
N LEU A 36 11.84 -3.99 0.69
CA LEU A 36 12.64 -3.41 -0.38
C LEU A 36 12.11 -2.05 -0.88
N ARG A 37 10.79 -1.90 -1.00
CA ARG A 37 10.17 -0.73 -1.64
C ARG A 37 9.58 0.27 -0.67
N GLN A 38 9.48 -0.03 0.62
CA GLN A 38 8.95 0.93 1.60
C GLN A 38 9.91 1.10 2.78
N LEU A 39 10.21 0.03 3.50
CA LEU A 39 10.97 0.10 4.75
C LEU A 39 12.39 0.62 4.54
N GLU A 40 13.20 -0.04 3.71
CA GLU A 40 14.60 0.34 3.51
C GLU A 40 14.75 1.74 2.89
N PRO A 41 13.96 2.13 1.87
CA PRO A 41 13.97 3.51 1.37
C PRO A 41 13.62 4.54 2.45
N THR A 42 12.62 4.27 3.29
CA THR A 42 12.27 5.16 4.41
C THR A 42 13.38 5.25 5.44
N ILE A 43 14.05 4.14 5.77
CA ILE A 43 15.23 4.13 6.65
C ILE A 43 16.37 4.94 6.05
N ALA A 44 16.63 4.80 4.74
CA ALA A 44 17.66 5.56 4.05
C ALA A 44 17.38 7.07 4.13
N MET A 45 16.13 7.50 3.89
CA MET A 45 15.70 8.89 4.03
C MET A 45 15.89 9.41 5.47
N ALA A 46 15.46 8.64 6.47
CA ALA A 46 15.63 8.99 7.89
C ALA A 46 17.10 9.19 8.26
N ARG A 47 17.95 8.23 7.88
CA ARG A 47 19.39 8.29 8.16
C ARG A 47 20.07 9.45 7.44
N HIS A 48 19.64 9.78 6.23
CA HIS A 48 20.15 10.95 5.51
C HIS A 48 19.87 12.26 6.27
N GLN A 49 18.75 12.35 7.00
CA GLN A 49 18.42 13.48 7.88
C GLN A 49 19.07 13.42 9.27
N GLY A 50 19.96 12.46 9.51
CA GLY A 50 20.61 12.29 10.81
C GLY A 50 19.76 11.56 11.85
N ILE A 51 18.61 10.99 11.48
CA ILE A 51 17.81 10.17 12.39
C ILE A 51 18.46 8.79 12.51
N PRO A 52 18.92 8.38 13.71
CA PRO A 52 19.56 7.08 13.89
C PRO A 52 18.52 5.96 13.79
N VAL A 53 18.83 4.93 12.99
CA VAL A 53 18.03 3.71 12.90
C VAL A 53 18.95 2.50 13.12
N ASN A 54 18.53 1.59 14.01
CA ASN A 54 19.27 0.37 14.31
C ASN A 54 19.12 -0.67 13.19
N LEU A 55 20.15 -0.80 12.36
CA LEU A 55 20.15 -1.72 11.21
C LEU A 55 20.18 -3.21 11.61
N ALA A 56 20.59 -3.55 12.83
CA ALA A 56 20.53 -4.94 13.30
C ALA A 56 19.09 -5.47 13.36
N VAL A 57 18.11 -4.58 13.50
CA VAL A 57 16.68 -4.94 13.40
C VAL A 57 16.34 -5.34 11.96
N VAL A 58 16.83 -4.60 10.97
CA VAL A 58 16.63 -4.90 9.54
C VAL A 58 17.25 -6.26 9.18
N ASP A 59 18.47 -6.54 9.67
CA ASP A 59 19.10 -7.86 9.49
C ASP A 59 18.24 -8.99 10.08
N THR A 60 17.59 -8.72 11.21
CA THR A 60 16.70 -9.69 11.86
C THR A 60 15.43 -9.92 11.03
N LEU A 61 14.87 -8.88 10.40
CA LEU A 61 13.72 -8.99 9.49
C LEU A 61 14.08 -9.86 8.28
N TRP A 62 15.21 -9.59 7.62
CA TRP A 62 15.69 -10.40 6.51
C TRP A 62 15.92 -11.86 6.90
N LYS A 63 16.59 -12.10 8.04
CA LYS A 63 16.79 -13.48 8.55
C LYS A 63 15.46 -14.20 8.80
N LYS A 64 14.44 -13.49 9.29
CA LYS A 64 13.11 -14.07 9.50
C LYS A 64 12.40 -14.40 8.18
N LEU A 65 12.47 -13.51 7.19
CA LEU A 65 11.91 -13.73 5.87
C LEU A 65 12.60 -14.90 5.15
N LEU A 66 13.94 -14.87 5.08
CA LEU A 66 14.77 -15.88 4.40
C LEU A 66 14.62 -17.29 4.98
N ARG A 67 14.26 -17.43 6.27
CA ARG A 67 13.91 -18.74 6.85
C ARG A 67 12.70 -19.41 6.19
N ASN A 68 11.87 -18.66 5.47
CA ASN A 68 10.74 -19.18 4.71
C ASN A 68 11.12 -19.53 3.26
N HIS A 69 12.33 -19.19 2.81
CA HIS A 69 12.78 -19.36 1.42
C HIS A 69 13.49 -20.70 1.17
N ALA A 70 13.52 -21.60 2.17
CA ALA A 70 13.88 -22.98 1.90
C ALA A 70 12.94 -23.55 0.83
N HIS A 71 13.49 -24.29 -0.14
CA HIS A 71 12.77 -24.70 -1.35
C HIS A 71 11.42 -25.35 -1.05
N ASP A 72 11.35 -26.27 -0.09
CA ASP A 72 10.08 -26.91 0.29
C ASP A 72 9.12 -25.93 0.99
N SER A 73 9.65 -24.99 1.78
CA SER A 73 8.86 -24.00 2.50
C SER A 73 8.18 -23.01 1.55
N ILE A 74 8.94 -22.35 0.68
CA ILE A 74 8.38 -21.42 -0.30
C ILE A 74 7.63 -22.17 -1.41
N GLY A 75 8.07 -23.38 -1.75
CA GLY A 75 7.36 -24.29 -2.66
C GLY A 75 5.99 -24.72 -2.15
N GLY A 76 5.77 -24.70 -0.83
CA GLY A 76 4.48 -25.05 -0.23
C GLY A 76 4.17 -26.55 -0.25
N CYS A 77 5.15 -27.38 -0.59
CA CYS A 77 5.04 -28.84 -0.72
C CYS A 77 5.26 -29.59 0.61
N ASN A 78 4.80 -28.99 1.72
CA ASN A 78 4.88 -29.59 3.06
C ASN A 78 3.50 -30.06 3.54
N SER A 79 3.47 -30.67 4.73
CA SER A 79 2.22 -30.89 5.45
C SER A 79 1.49 -29.57 5.76
N ASP A 80 0.17 -29.65 5.96
CA ASP A 80 -0.64 -28.48 6.34
C ASP A 80 -0.17 -27.82 7.63
N ALA A 81 0.29 -28.61 8.60
CA ALA A 81 0.84 -28.09 9.85
C ALA A 81 2.09 -27.23 9.60
N THR A 82 3.02 -27.73 8.79
CA THR A 82 4.24 -27.00 8.43
C THR A 82 3.93 -25.74 7.64
N ASN A 83 3.02 -25.82 6.67
CA ASN A 83 2.62 -24.67 5.85
C ASN A 83 1.92 -23.57 6.68
N ARG A 84 1.12 -23.95 7.69
CA ARG A 84 0.53 -23.00 8.64
C ARG A 84 1.60 -22.29 9.47
N ASP A 85 2.62 -23.01 9.92
CA ASP A 85 3.72 -22.42 10.69
C ASP A 85 4.58 -21.47 9.84
N ILE A 86 4.76 -21.78 8.55
CA ILE A 86 5.44 -20.89 7.58
C ILE A 86 4.66 -19.58 7.44
N LEU A 87 3.35 -19.66 7.21
CA LEU A 87 2.51 -18.47 7.06
C LEU A 87 2.53 -17.61 8.34
N HIS A 88 2.41 -18.25 9.51
CA HIS A 88 2.50 -17.55 10.78
C HIS A 88 3.84 -16.82 10.96
N ARG A 89 4.96 -17.44 10.57
CA ARG A 89 6.27 -16.78 10.61
C ARG A 89 6.33 -15.58 9.68
N MET A 90 5.71 -15.64 8.50
CA MET A 90 5.63 -14.50 7.58
C MET A 90 4.78 -13.36 8.17
N GLU A 91 3.64 -13.65 8.78
CA GLU A 91 2.81 -12.66 9.48
C GLU A 91 3.57 -11.96 10.60
N GLN A 92 4.31 -12.71 11.42
CA GLN A 92 5.19 -12.14 12.44
C GLN A 92 6.25 -11.22 11.82
N THR A 93 6.79 -11.60 10.66
CA THR A 93 7.81 -10.80 9.96
C THR A 93 7.20 -9.50 9.44
N GLU A 94 6.03 -9.56 8.81
CA GLU A 94 5.26 -8.41 8.34
C GLU A 94 4.96 -7.41 9.47
N GLN A 95 4.45 -7.89 10.61
CA GLN A 95 4.13 -7.06 11.77
C GLN A 95 5.35 -6.30 12.30
N LEU A 96 6.50 -6.97 12.35
CA LEU A 96 7.76 -6.34 12.74
C LEU A 96 8.23 -5.31 11.70
N CYS A 97 8.06 -5.59 10.41
CA CYS A 97 8.36 -4.62 9.34
C CYS A 97 7.49 -3.37 9.48
N HIS A 98 6.17 -3.53 9.66
CA HIS A 98 5.23 -2.42 9.84
C HIS A 98 5.53 -1.63 11.11
N SER A 99 5.89 -2.30 12.21
CA SER A 99 6.25 -1.64 13.46
C SER A 99 7.51 -0.79 13.33
N LEU A 100 8.56 -1.32 12.70
CA LEU A 100 9.77 -0.55 12.43
C LEU A 100 9.48 0.61 11.48
N TRP A 101 8.76 0.37 10.39
CA TRP A 101 8.39 1.42 9.44
C TRP A 101 7.59 2.54 10.10
N ASN A 102 6.57 2.20 10.90
CA ASN A 102 5.76 3.16 11.64
C ASN A 102 6.62 4.01 12.60
N LEU A 103 7.59 3.41 13.28
CA LEU A 103 8.51 4.13 14.14
C LEU A 103 9.33 5.14 13.33
N VAL A 104 9.94 4.70 12.22
CA VAL A 104 10.79 5.57 11.38
C VAL A 104 9.98 6.69 10.74
N VAL A 105 8.79 6.39 10.20
CA VAL A 105 7.89 7.39 9.59
C VAL A 105 7.44 8.41 10.63
N LYS A 106 7.08 7.99 11.85
CA LYS A 106 6.70 8.92 12.92
C LYS A 106 7.85 9.86 13.30
N THR A 107 9.08 9.34 13.42
CA THR A 107 10.24 10.17 13.73
C THR A 107 10.56 11.14 12.59
N LEU A 108 10.46 10.70 11.34
CA LEU A 108 10.61 11.54 10.15
C LEU A 108 9.55 12.65 10.10
N ALA A 109 8.28 12.30 10.31
CA ALA A 109 7.17 13.24 10.28
C ALA A 109 7.34 14.31 11.38
N ALA A 110 7.67 13.90 12.61
CA ALA A 110 7.93 14.82 13.71
C ALA A 110 9.09 15.79 13.45
N ALA A 111 10.05 15.41 12.59
CA ALA A 111 11.18 16.28 12.23
C ALA A 111 10.87 17.24 11.07
N CYS A 112 9.87 16.95 10.23
CA CYS A 112 9.67 17.63 8.94
C CYS A 112 8.29 18.27 8.75
N VAL A 113 7.32 17.96 9.60
CA VAL A 113 5.89 18.21 9.33
C VAL A 113 5.21 18.77 10.57
N GLN A 114 4.27 19.70 10.37
CA GLN A 114 3.44 20.23 11.44
C GLN A 114 2.32 19.26 11.81
N ASP A 115 1.74 19.43 12.99
CA ASP A 115 0.62 18.58 13.41
C ASP A 115 -0.60 18.80 12.50
N GLY A 116 -1.21 17.71 12.03
CA GLY A 116 -2.34 17.73 11.08
C GLY A 116 -1.96 17.66 9.60
N ASP A 117 -0.70 17.90 9.23
CA ASP A 117 -0.25 17.87 7.84
C ASP A 117 0.06 16.45 7.34
N LEU A 118 0.03 16.26 6.02
CA LEU A 118 0.24 14.98 5.36
C LEU A 118 1.66 14.88 4.79
N LEU A 119 2.38 13.81 5.16
CA LEU A 119 3.69 13.46 4.60
C LEU A 119 3.54 12.38 3.53
N ILE A 120 3.97 12.66 2.30
CA ILE A 120 3.90 11.71 1.18
C ILE A 120 5.30 11.34 0.72
N PHE A 121 5.62 10.04 0.76
CA PHE A 121 6.92 9.50 0.38
C PHE A 121 6.95 8.93 -1.04
N ASN A 122 8.09 9.08 -1.70
CA ASN A 122 8.48 8.37 -2.90
C ASN A 122 9.73 7.55 -2.66
N SER A 123 9.55 6.25 -2.57
CA SER A 123 10.62 5.28 -2.42
C SER A 123 11.28 4.87 -3.73
N LEU A 124 10.77 5.35 -4.88
CA LEU A 124 11.35 5.04 -6.18
C LEU A 124 12.53 5.96 -6.46
N ALA A 125 13.52 5.42 -7.19
CA ALA A 125 14.69 6.18 -7.65
C ALA A 125 14.40 7.20 -8.77
N THR A 126 13.14 7.29 -9.21
CA THR A 126 12.69 8.22 -10.25
C THR A 126 11.66 9.20 -9.70
N PRO A 127 11.61 10.43 -10.21
CA PRO A 127 10.50 11.33 -9.93
C PRO A 127 9.18 10.71 -10.37
N THR A 128 8.14 10.82 -9.54
CA THR A 128 6.83 10.24 -9.88
C THR A 128 5.68 11.17 -9.53
N GLN A 129 4.61 11.05 -10.30
CA GLN A 129 3.31 11.61 -9.97
C GLN A 129 2.31 10.46 -9.92
N ARG A 130 1.52 10.38 -8.84
CA ARG A 130 0.54 9.32 -8.65
C ARG A 130 -0.67 9.80 -7.87
N VAL A 131 -1.71 8.99 -7.87
CA VAL A 131 -2.83 9.15 -6.94
C VAL A 131 -2.49 8.38 -5.67
N VAL A 132 -2.53 9.06 -4.53
CA VAL A 132 -2.33 8.47 -3.21
C VAL A 132 -3.65 8.51 -2.46
N ILE A 133 -4.04 7.37 -1.89
CA ILE A 133 -5.18 7.29 -0.98
C ILE A 133 -4.65 7.57 0.42
N ALA A 134 -5.20 8.59 1.09
CA ALA A 134 -4.81 9.01 2.41
C ALA A 134 -6.03 9.17 3.33
N THR A 135 -5.81 8.99 4.62
CA THR A 135 -6.79 9.25 5.67
C THR A 135 -6.35 10.48 6.45
N LEU A 136 -7.19 11.51 6.47
CA LEU A 136 -6.93 12.77 7.18
C LEU A 136 -7.94 12.95 8.30
N TYR A 137 -7.51 13.60 9.38
CA TYR A 137 -8.37 13.94 10.50
C TYR A 137 -8.39 15.45 10.66
N SER A 138 -9.58 16.03 10.70
CA SER A 138 -9.74 17.47 10.89
C SER A 138 -10.95 17.77 11.76
N ARG A 139 -10.85 18.83 12.56
CA ARG A 139 -12.01 19.39 13.29
C ARG A 139 -12.85 20.30 12.40
N ALA A 140 -12.29 20.77 11.28
CA ALA A 140 -12.98 21.63 10.34
C ALA A 140 -13.96 20.82 9.46
N ASP A 141 -15.09 21.44 9.15
CA ASP A 141 -16.14 20.85 8.32
C ASP A 141 -15.70 20.62 6.87
N ASN A 142 -14.73 21.41 6.38
CA ASN A 142 -14.13 21.23 5.06
C ASN A 142 -12.62 21.46 5.15
N ILE A 143 -11.89 20.82 4.25
CA ILE A 143 -10.44 20.88 4.19
C ILE A 143 -9.96 21.29 2.80
N ALA A 144 -8.88 22.06 2.76
CA ALA A 144 -8.10 22.33 1.57
C ALA A 144 -6.72 21.66 1.72
N LEU A 145 -6.18 21.17 0.60
CA LEU A 145 -4.83 20.63 0.54
C LEU A 145 -3.95 21.61 -0.23
N THR A 146 -2.84 22.03 0.37
CA THR A 146 -1.87 22.90 -0.31
C THR A 146 -0.45 22.33 -0.22
N HIS A 147 0.39 22.66 -1.20
CA HIS A 147 1.82 22.38 -1.16
C HIS A 147 2.57 23.61 -1.65
N GLN A 148 3.44 24.17 -0.81
CA GLN A 148 4.15 25.42 -1.10
C GLN A 148 3.19 26.57 -1.48
N GLY A 149 2.03 26.63 -0.82
CA GLY A 149 0.98 27.61 -1.08
C GLY A 149 0.17 27.39 -2.36
N GLN A 150 0.43 26.32 -3.13
CA GLN A 150 -0.37 25.96 -4.30
C GLN A 150 -1.43 24.91 -3.93
N PRO A 151 -2.70 25.08 -4.36
CA PRO A 151 -3.75 24.11 -4.07
C PRO A 151 -3.51 22.79 -4.80
N ILE A 152 -3.74 21.68 -4.11
CA ILE A 152 -3.67 20.32 -4.65
C ILE A 152 -5.09 19.79 -4.82
N PRO A 153 -5.50 19.38 -6.04
CA PRO A 153 -6.80 18.76 -6.24
C PRO A 153 -6.82 17.35 -5.62
N PHE A 154 -7.93 17.03 -4.96
CA PHE A 154 -8.20 15.71 -4.40
C PHE A 154 -9.68 15.37 -4.54
N ASP A 155 -9.98 14.07 -4.60
CA ASP A 155 -11.34 13.54 -4.57
C ASP A 155 -11.61 12.93 -3.19
N VAL A 156 -12.82 13.10 -2.65
CA VAL A 156 -13.24 12.43 -1.42
C VAL A 156 -13.90 11.11 -1.78
N LEU A 157 -13.34 10.03 -1.26
CA LEU A 157 -13.87 8.67 -1.42
C LEU A 157 -14.94 8.37 -0.38
N GLU A 158 -14.68 8.78 0.87
CA GLU A 158 -15.54 8.58 2.03
C GLU A 158 -15.25 9.66 3.08
N ARG A 159 -16.29 10.06 3.84
CA ARG A 159 -16.20 11.02 4.94
C ARG A 159 -17.05 10.52 6.11
N ASP A 160 -16.42 10.40 7.27
CA ASP A 160 -17.08 9.98 8.51
C ASP A 160 -17.05 11.09 9.55
N ILE A 161 -18.09 11.15 10.37
CA ILE A 161 -18.15 11.99 11.57
C ILE A 161 -17.83 11.10 12.78
N LEU A 162 -16.80 11.45 13.53
CA LEU A 162 -16.34 10.70 14.70
C LEU A 162 -16.59 11.52 15.98
N PRO A 163 -16.96 10.86 17.10
CA PRO A 163 -17.20 11.54 18.36
C PRO A 163 -15.89 12.10 18.92
N GLY A 164 -15.90 13.36 19.40
CA GLY A 164 -14.73 14.02 19.99
C GLY A 164 -14.29 13.45 21.34
N GLY A 165 -15.13 12.62 21.97
CA GLY A 165 -14.93 12.13 23.33
C GLY A 165 -15.36 13.15 24.39
N THR A 166 -14.92 12.94 25.62
CA THR A 166 -15.19 13.81 26.76
C THR A 166 -13.87 14.27 27.39
N ALA A 167 -13.77 15.57 27.67
CA ALA A 167 -12.71 16.12 28.50
C ALA A 167 -13.15 16.10 29.95
N ILE A 168 -12.35 15.50 30.83
CA ILE A 168 -12.60 15.50 32.28
C ILE A 168 -11.82 16.67 32.88
N SER A 169 -12.53 17.56 33.57
CA SER A 169 -11.94 18.69 34.29
C SER A 169 -12.31 18.60 35.77
N LEU A 170 -11.38 18.93 36.67
CA LEU A 170 -11.64 18.95 38.11
C LEU A 170 -12.11 20.34 38.51
N THR A 171 -13.36 20.47 38.94
CA THR A 171 -13.93 21.70 39.52
C THR A 171 -14.07 21.57 41.03
N ALA A 172 -14.49 22.66 41.70
CA ALA A 172 -14.72 22.66 43.14
C ALA A 172 -15.84 21.67 43.57
N GLU A 173 -16.71 21.27 42.64
CA GLU A 173 -17.77 20.29 42.84
C GLU A 173 -17.38 18.84 42.48
N GLY A 174 -16.15 18.59 41.98
CA GLY A 174 -15.67 17.25 41.62
C GLY A 174 -15.24 17.13 40.14
N GLU A 175 -15.34 15.93 39.58
CA GLU A 175 -15.05 15.67 38.17
C GLU A 175 -16.22 16.15 37.28
N CYS A 176 -15.93 17.07 36.37
CA CYS A 176 -16.86 17.59 35.37
C CYS A 176 -16.46 17.10 33.99
N GLU A 177 -17.33 16.30 33.37
CA GLU A 177 -17.15 15.82 32.00
C GLU A 177 -17.76 16.81 31.00
N THR A 178 -16.92 17.36 30.12
CA THR A 178 -17.36 18.24 29.03
C THR A 178 -17.25 17.50 27.68
N PRO A 179 -18.34 17.35 26.91
CA PRO A 179 -18.29 16.75 25.58
C PRO A 179 -17.42 17.59 24.64
N LEU A 180 -16.48 16.94 23.96
CA LEU A 180 -15.70 17.56 22.91
C LEU A 180 -16.46 17.53 21.58
N LEU A 181 -16.25 18.56 20.77
CA LEU A 181 -16.83 18.65 19.43
C LEU A 181 -16.40 17.44 18.57
N PRO A 182 -17.29 16.94 17.70
CA PRO A 182 -16.94 15.88 16.76
C PRO A 182 -15.82 16.33 15.83
N TYR A 183 -15.13 15.36 15.25
CA TYR A 183 -14.13 15.59 14.22
C TYR A 183 -14.41 14.68 13.03
N TYR A 184 -13.83 15.03 11.88
CA TYR A 184 -14.09 14.37 10.62
C TYR A 184 -12.89 13.51 10.23
N ARG A 185 -13.19 12.30 9.76
CA ARG A 185 -12.23 11.43 9.09
C ARG A 185 -12.50 11.50 7.59
N TRP A 186 -11.50 11.92 6.84
CA TRP A 186 -11.55 12.08 5.40
C TRP A 186 -10.72 11.01 4.72
N HIS A 187 -11.35 10.17 3.91
CA HIS A 187 -10.66 9.26 3.00
C HIS A 187 -10.59 9.91 1.62
N VAL A 188 -9.39 10.33 1.23
CA VAL A 188 -9.17 11.16 0.03
C VAL A 188 -8.21 10.50 -0.95
N ALA A 189 -8.46 10.70 -2.24
CA ALA A 189 -7.56 10.39 -3.33
C ALA A 189 -6.87 11.67 -3.80
N VAL A 190 -5.60 11.82 -3.46
CA VAL A 190 -4.80 13.02 -3.74
C VAL A 190 -3.93 12.76 -4.96
N LYS A 191 -4.09 13.55 -6.02
CA LYS A 191 -3.13 13.56 -7.13
C LYS A 191 -1.91 14.36 -6.69
N THR A 192 -0.82 13.68 -6.38
CA THR A 192 0.35 14.32 -5.80
C THR A 192 0.95 15.35 -6.76
N PRO A 193 1.65 16.38 -6.26
CA PRO A 193 2.72 17.04 -7.02
C PRO A 193 3.79 16.01 -7.43
N VAL A 194 4.75 16.46 -8.25
CA VAL A 194 5.90 15.61 -8.61
C VAL A 194 6.71 15.32 -7.36
N LEU A 195 6.73 14.05 -6.96
CA LEU A 195 7.53 13.58 -5.84
C LEU A 195 8.99 13.43 -6.27
N PRO A 196 9.96 13.92 -5.49
CA PRO A 196 11.38 13.70 -5.76
C PRO A 196 11.74 12.20 -5.65
N PRO A 197 12.81 11.74 -6.33
CA PRO A 197 13.30 10.37 -6.20
C PRO A 197 13.85 10.14 -4.78
N ILE A 198 13.51 8.99 -4.18
CA ILE A 198 13.91 8.62 -2.80
C ILE A 198 13.76 9.82 -1.85
N GLY A 199 12.55 10.39 -1.83
CA GLY A 199 12.27 11.62 -1.12
C GLY A 199 10.83 11.72 -0.69
N TYR A 200 10.43 12.90 -0.21
CA TYR A 200 9.09 13.14 0.28
C TYR A 200 8.66 14.57 -0.02
N LEU A 201 7.35 14.81 0.10
CA LEU A 201 6.77 16.14 0.12
C LEU A 201 5.77 16.24 1.26
N THR A 202 5.55 17.46 1.73
CA THR A 202 4.55 17.79 2.75
C THR A 202 3.35 18.44 2.07
N VAL A 203 2.16 18.01 2.43
CA VAL A 203 0.89 18.62 2.03
C VAL A 203 0.28 19.22 3.28
N ASN A 204 0.06 20.53 3.24
CA ASN A 204 -0.61 21.23 4.32
C ASN A 204 -2.11 20.96 4.26
N VAL A 205 -2.70 20.65 5.41
CA VAL A 205 -4.15 20.41 5.54
C VAL A 205 -4.74 21.59 6.28
N GLU A 206 -5.48 22.43 5.56
CA GLU A 206 -6.02 23.68 6.07
C GLU A 206 -7.54 23.61 6.12
N GLU A 207 -8.16 24.40 7.00
CA GLU A 207 -9.61 24.61 6.98
C GLU A 207 -10.01 25.36 5.71
N ASP A 208 -11.00 24.83 4.99
CA ASP A 208 -11.59 25.51 3.84
C ASP A 208 -12.96 26.09 4.21
N PRO A 209 -13.18 27.41 4.07
CA PRO A 209 -14.51 27.99 4.23
C PRO A 209 -15.49 27.53 3.14
N ALA A 210 -15.00 27.05 1.98
CA ALA A 210 -15.86 26.55 0.92
C ALA A 210 -16.42 25.16 1.28
N PRO A 211 -17.74 24.94 1.10
CA PRO A 211 -18.33 23.64 1.35
C PRO A 211 -17.80 22.61 0.35
N PHE A 212 -17.39 21.46 0.87
CA PHE A 212 -17.03 20.33 0.04
C PHE A 212 -18.22 19.85 -0.80
N LEU A 213 -18.01 19.70 -2.11
CA LEU A 213 -18.98 19.13 -3.03
C LEU A 213 -18.53 17.73 -3.42
N ALA A 214 -19.33 16.71 -3.08
CA ALA A 214 -19.05 15.33 -3.44
C ALA A 214 -19.08 15.15 -4.97
N SER A 215 -18.02 14.55 -5.52
CA SER A 215 -17.99 14.14 -6.92
C SER A 215 -19.11 13.14 -7.22
N GLU A 216 -19.92 13.39 -8.25
CA GLU A 216 -20.97 12.46 -8.65
C GLU A 216 -20.36 11.16 -9.19
N LYS A 217 -20.78 10.03 -8.62
CA LYS A 217 -20.41 8.71 -9.14
C LYS A 217 -21.17 8.44 -10.43
N ILE A 218 -20.50 8.59 -11.56
CA ILE A 218 -21.06 8.26 -12.87
C ILE A 218 -21.07 6.74 -13.01
N LYS A 219 -22.26 6.15 -13.10
CA LYS A 219 -22.40 4.76 -13.53
C LYS A 219 -22.23 4.71 -15.05
N GLY A 220 -21.24 3.96 -15.51
CA GLY A 220 -20.97 3.76 -16.93
C GLY A 220 -20.40 2.37 -17.19
N SER A 221 -20.42 1.96 -18.46
CA SER A 221 -19.80 0.73 -18.94
C SER A 221 -18.36 0.95 -19.43
N GLU A 222 -17.80 2.14 -19.24
CA GLU A 222 -16.48 2.48 -19.75
C GLU A 222 -15.71 3.45 -18.84
N ILE A 223 -14.39 3.31 -18.88
CA ILE A 223 -13.44 4.28 -18.34
C ILE A 223 -12.45 4.65 -19.44
N GLU A 224 -12.11 5.93 -19.51
CA GLU A 224 -11.30 6.47 -20.60
C GLU A 224 -10.33 7.53 -20.07
N ASN A 225 -9.09 7.47 -20.56
CA ASN A 225 -8.11 8.53 -20.35
C ASN A 225 -7.43 8.90 -21.69
N ALA A 226 -6.38 9.72 -21.65
CA ALA A 226 -5.67 10.16 -22.87
C ALA A 226 -5.05 9.01 -23.68
N HIS A 227 -4.76 7.86 -23.07
CA HIS A 227 -4.01 6.76 -23.68
C HIS A 227 -4.86 5.51 -23.94
N TYR A 228 -5.82 5.22 -23.07
CA TYR A 228 -6.58 3.98 -23.08
C TYR A 228 -8.07 4.24 -22.91
N ARG A 229 -8.87 3.36 -23.50
CA ARG A 229 -10.30 3.18 -23.18
C ARG A 229 -10.53 1.72 -22.81
N LEU A 230 -11.17 1.50 -21.68
CA LEU A 230 -11.58 0.17 -21.22
C LEU A 230 -13.11 0.14 -21.21
N SER A 231 -13.71 -0.76 -21.97
CA SER A 231 -15.17 -0.89 -22.08
C SER A 231 -15.62 -2.30 -21.69
N LEU A 232 -16.71 -2.38 -20.94
CA LEU A 232 -17.37 -3.61 -20.53
C LEU A 232 -18.66 -3.77 -21.34
N ASP A 233 -18.71 -4.80 -22.20
CA ASP A 233 -19.89 -5.13 -23.00
C ASP A 233 -20.25 -6.59 -22.79
N ALA A 234 -21.47 -6.85 -22.32
CA ALA A 234 -22.00 -8.20 -22.05
C ALA A 234 -21.01 -9.13 -21.30
N GLY A 235 -20.27 -8.59 -20.31
CA GLY A 235 -19.28 -9.34 -19.53
C GLY A 235 -17.89 -9.46 -20.19
N THR A 236 -17.73 -8.98 -21.41
CA THR A 236 -16.45 -8.94 -22.12
C THR A 236 -15.76 -7.60 -21.92
N LEU A 237 -14.55 -7.64 -21.37
CA LEU A 237 -13.71 -6.47 -21.18
C LEU A 237 -12.84 -6.24 -22.42
N THR A 238 -12.98 -5.07 -23.05
CA THR A 238 -12.20 -4.69 -24.24
C THR A 238 -11.28 -3.51 -23.93
N LEU A 239 -9.99 -3.68 -24.18
CA LEU A 239 -8.99 -2.61 -24.07
C LEU A 239 -8.72 -2.00 -25.46
N HIS A 240 -8.83 -0.68 -25.57
CA HIS A 240 -8.42 0.09 -26.74
C HIS A 240 -7.22 0.97 -26.39
N ASP A 241 -6.06 0.70 -26.99
CA ASP A 241 -4.86 1.54 -26.90
C ASP A 241 -4.92 2.61 -27.98
N LYS A 242 -5.19 3.86 -27.58
CA LYS A 242 -5.38 4.99 -28.49
C LYS A 242 -4.09 5.41 -29.20
N ARG A 243 -2.92 5.04 -28.65
CA ARG A 243 -1.62 5.40 -29.24
C ARG A 243 -1.30 4.53 -30.44
N SER A 244 -1.64 3.24 -30.37
CA SER A 244 -1.42 2.28 -31.45
C SER A 244 -2.66 2.02 -32.30
N GLY A 245 -3.85 2.43 -31.83
CA GLY A 245 -5.15 2.09 -32.43
C GLY A 245 -5.56 0.63 -32.21
N ARG A 246 -4.76 -0.15 -31.47
CA ARG A 246 -5.01 -1.58 -31.25
C ARG A 246 -6.19 -1.78 -30.30
N ARG A 247 -7.10 -2.66 -30.69
CA ARG A 247 -8.20 -3.15 -29.84
C ARG A 247 -7.92 -4.60 -29.44
N ILE A 248 -8.03 -4.87 -28.14
CA ILE A 248 -7.80 -6.19 -27.55
C ILE A 248 -9.12 -6.61 -26.88
N PRO A 249 -9.97 -7.39 -27.58
CA PRO A 249 -11.17 -7.97 -26.98
C PRO A 249 -10.78 -9.05 -25.98
N SER A 250 -11.68 -9.35 -25.04
CA SER A 250 -11.46 -10.36 -23.99
C SER A 250 -10.11 -10.18 -23.29
N PHE A 251 -9.77 -8.93 -22.97
CA PHE A 251 -8.49 -8.56 -22.37
C PHE A 251 -8.23 -9.31 -21.05
N PHE A 252 -9.29 -9.74 -20.38
CA PHE A 252 -9.25 -10.47 -19.12
C PHE A 252 -10.35 -11.54 -19.12
N THR A 253 -9.97 -12.81 -18.90
CA THR A 253 -10.87 -13.97 -18.85
C THR A 253 -10.48 -14.89 -17.71
N PHE A 254 -11.48 -15.58 -17.13
CA PHE A 254 -11.26 -16.63 -16.15
C PHE A 254 -11.41 -17.99 -16.82
N GLU A 255 -10.53 -18.92 -16.48
CA GLU A 255 -10.59 -20.34 -16.87
C GLU A 255 -10.45 -21.17 -15.59
N ASP A 256 -11.28 -22.21 -15.46
CA ASP A 256 -11.24 -23.16 -14.35
C ASP A 256 -11.06 -24.56 -14.93
N CYS A 257 -10.10 -25.31 -14.39
CA CYS A 257 -9.70 -26.62 -14.87
C CYS A 257 -9.37 -27.53 -13.68
N ALA A 258 -9.73 -28.81 -13.77
CA ALA A 258 -9.42 -29.78 -12.73
C ALA A 258 -7.91 -30.05 -12.67
N ASP A 259 -7.34 -29.99 -11.47
CA ASP A 259 -5.99 -30.40 -11.14
C ASP A 259 -6.04 -31.76 -10.46
N ALA A 260 -5.39 -32.76 -11.07
CA ALA A 260 -5.29 -34.13 -10.54
C ALA A 260 -3.83 -34.51 -10.22
N GLY A 261 -2.97 -33.51 -10.09
CA GLY A 261 -1.57 -33.64 -9.76
C GLY A 261 -1.31 -33.71 -8.25
N ASP A 262 -0.22 -33.11 -7.81
CA ASP A 262 0.20 -33.07 -6.41
C ASP A 262 0.80 -31.71 -6.03
N SER A 263 1.44 -31.61 -4.85
CA SER A 263 2.04 -30.36 -4.37
C SER A 263 3.28 -29.90 -5.15
N TYR A 264 3.65 -30.60 -6.23
CA TYR A 264 4.77 -30.26 -7.09
C TYR A 264 4.33 -30.01 -8.54
N ASP A 265 3.40 -30.82 -9.05
CA ASP A 265 3.01 -30.86 -10.47
C ASP A 265 1.47 -30.76 -10.65
N PHE A 266 0.99 -29.95 -11.63
CA PHE A 266 -0.42 -29.83 -12.06
C PHE A 266 -0.80 -30.93 -13.06
#